data_AF-A0A846MN63-F1
#
_entry.id   AF-A0A846MN63-F1
#
_cell.length_a   1.000
_cell.length_b   1.000
_cell.length_c   1.000
_cell.angle_alpha   90.00
_cell.angle_beta   90.00
_cell.angle_gamma   90.00
#
_symmetry.space_group_name_H-M   'P 1'
#
loop_
_entity.id
_entity.type
_entity.pdbx_description
1 polymer ?
#
loop_
_entity_poly.entity_id
_entity_poly.type
_entity_poly.pdbx_seq_one_letter_code
_entity_poly.pdbx_strand_id
1 'polypeptide(L)' 'MLRIVKIKETCEKKLSPLAWQRIATHLAPYFMKKYGIGLKALFMPSEDQLCDEEDWQHIESVVEKLYQCALSKEDFLM' A
#
# COMPACT_ATOMS: atom_id res chain seq x y z
N MET A 1 2.38 -13.58 -0.86
CA MET A 1 2.56 -12.37 -0.02
C MET A 1 3.30 -11.34 -0.83
N LEU A 2 2.75 -10.13 -0.95
CA LEU A 2 3.38 -9.03 -1.69
C LEU A 2 4.22 -8.19 -0.73
N ARG A 3 5.32 -7.62 -1.23
CA ARG A 3 6.14 -6.69 -0.45
C ARG A 3 5.55 -5.30 -0.52
N ILE A 4 5.43 -4.62 0.60
CA ILE A 4 4.88 -3.26 0.67
C ILE A 4 5.74 -2.27 -0.13
N VAL A 5 7.06 -2.48 -0.19
CA VAL A 5 7.97 -1.72 -1.06
C VAL A 5 7.56 -1.82 -2.54
N LYS A 6 7.28 -3.04 -3.05
CA LYS A 6 6.82 -3.22 -4.44
C LYS A 6 5.46 -2.55 -4.67
N ILE A 7 4.57 -2.62 -3.68
CA ILE A 7 3.25 -1.97 -3.79
C ILE A 7 3.41 -0.45 -3.90
N LYS A 8 4.24 0.14 -3.04
CA LYS A 8 4.61 1.55 -3.08
C LYS A 8 5.12 1.94 -4.46
N GLU A 9 6.15 1.26 -4.96
CA GLU A 9 6.79 1.55 -6.24
C GLU A 9 5.80 1.49 -7.41
N THR A 10 4.96 0.45 -7.47
CA THR A 10 3.95 0.31 -8.51
C THR A 10 2.87 1.40 -8.40
N CYS A 11 2.41 1.74 -7.21
CA CYS A 11 1.45 2.84 -7.01
C CYS A 11 2.05 4.17 -7.47
N GLU A 12 3.31 4.45 -7.12
CA GLU A 12 4.00 5.68 -7.49
C GLU A 12 4.24 5.78 -9.01
N LYS A 13 4.55 4.65 -9.64
CA LYS A 13 4.77 4.56 -11.10
C LYS A 13 3.48 4.66 -11.92
N LYS A 14 2.41 3.96 -11.49
CA LYS A 14 1.17 3.84 -12.28
C LYS A 14 0.16 4.96 -12.00
N LEU A 15 0.07 5.44 -10.76
CA LEU A 15 -0.97 6.38 -10.35
C LEU A 15 -0.44 7.81 -10.33
N SER A 16 0.55 8.08 -9.48
CA SER A 16 1.26 9.38 -9.41
C SER A 16 2.44 9.29 -8.44
N PRO A 17 3.48 10.14 -8.56
CA PRO A 17 4.65 10.11 -7.66
C PRO A 17 4.34 10.25 -6.16
N LEU A 18 3.17 10.79 -5.79
CA LEU A 18 2.73 10.94 -4.39
C LEU A 18 1.62 9.95 -4.00
N ALA A 19 1.35 8.95 -4.85
CA ALA A 19 0.20 8.09 -4.65
C ALA A 19 0.30 7.28 -3.36
N TRP A 20 1.46 6.67 -3.13
CA TRP A 20 1.68 5.88 -1.93
C TRP A 20 1.55 6.71 -0.66
N GLN A 21 2.01 7.96 -0.64
CA GLN A 21 1.89 8.82 0.55
C GLN A 21 0.42 9.08 0.93
N ARG A 22 -0.45 9.27 -0.07
CA ARG A 22 -1.90 9.43 0.15
C ARG A 22 -2.50 8.12 0.65
N ILE A 23 -2.20 7.01 -0.02
CA ILE A 23 -2.67 5.67 0.36
C ILE A 23 -2.24 5.32 1.80
N ALA A 24 -0.96 5.47 2.11
CA ALA A 24 -0.38 5.20 3.43
C ALA A 24 -1.00 6.06 4.54
N THR A 25 -1.38 7.31 4.25
CA THR A 25 -2.09 8.16 5.22
C THR A 25 -3.46 7.58 5.60
N HIS A 26 -4.17 7.00 4.63
CA HIS A 26 -5.44 6.32 4.88
C HIS A 26 -5.26 4.95 5.55
N LEU A 27 -4.17 4.24 5.26
CA LEU A 27 -3.86 2.93 5.83
C LEU A 27 -3.28 3.00 7.25
N ALA A 28 -2.68 4.12 7.63
CA ALA A 28 -1.99 4.26 8.92
C ALA A 28 -2.82 3.84 10.15
N PRO A 29 -4.11 4.21 10.30
CA PRO A 29 -4.91 3.75 11.44
C PRO A 29 -5.06 2.23 11.49
N TYR A 30 -5.25 1.59 10.34
CA TYR A 30 -5.39 0.13 10.23
C TYR A 30 -4.07 -0.58 10.55
N PHE A 31 -2.97 -0.18 9.92
CA PHE A 31 -1.64 -0.77 10.18
C PHE A 31 -1.12 -0.50 11.60
N MET A 32 -1.46 0.64 12.19
CA MET A 32 -1.15 0.93 13.59
C MET A 32 -1.90 -0.02 14.52
N LYS A 33 -3.17 -0.31 14.25
CA LYS A 33 -3.97 -1.24 15.05
C LYS A 33 -3.50 -2.69 14.90
N LYS A 34 -3.15 -3.11 13.69
CA LYS A 34 -2.80 -4.51 13.38
C LYS A 34 -1.35 -4.85 13.75
N TYR A 35 -0.41 -3.95 13.46
CA TYR A 35 1.03 -4.21 13.57
C TYR A 35 1.78 -3.23 14.48
N GLY A 36 1.12 -2.20 15.01
CA GLY A 36 1.81 -1.11 15.70
C GLY A 36 2.66 -0.23 14.79
N ILE A 37 2.39 -0.26 13.47
CA ILE A 37 3.17 0.45 12.46
C ILE A 37 2.55 1.83 12.20
N GLY A 38 3.32 2.87 12.51
CA GLY A 38 2.92 4.27 12.27
C GLY A 38 3.18 4.75 10.84
N LEU A 39 2.65 5.93 10.52
CA LEU A 39 2.73 6.55 9.19
C LEU A 39 4.17 6.66 8.64
N LYS A 40 5.14 7.00 9.50
CA LYS A 40 6.55 7.12 9.11
C LYS A 40 7.10 5.81 8.54
N ALA A 41 6.77 4.68 9.16
CA ALA A 41 7.20 3.37 8.70
C ALA A 41 6.47 2.95 7.42
N LEU A 42 5.21 3.36 7.21
CA LEU A 42 4.52 3.14 5.94
C LEU A 42 5.10 3.98 4.80
N PHE A 43 5.58 5.19 5.05
CA PHE A 43 6.23 6.01 4.01
C PHE A 43 7.60 5.45 3.59
N MET A 44 8.28 4.80 4.52
CA MET A 44 9.58 4.15 4.34
C MET A 44 9.52 2.68 4.76
N PRO A 45 8.77 1.83 4.02
CA PRO A 45 8.62 0.43 4.37
C PRO A 45 9.95 -0.32 4.21
N SER A 46 10.21 -1.29 5.09
CA SER A 46 11.37 -2.18 4.93
C SER A 46 11.11 -3.23 3.85
N GLU A 47 12.18 -3.80 3.27
CA GLU A 47 12.06 -4.85 2.25
C GLU A 47 11.37 -6.12 2.74
N ASP A 48 11.44 -6.38 4.05
CA ASP A 48 10.85 -7.53 4.71
C ASP A 48 9.38 -7.30 5.09
N GLN A 49 8.84 -6.08 4.90
CA GLN A 49 7.46 -5.79 5.22
C GLN A 49 6.53 -6.38 4.16
N LEU A 50 5.89 -7.49 4.53
CA LEU A 50 4.93 -8.20 3.71
C LEU A 50 3.51 -7.73 4.01
N CYS A 51 2.65 -7.77 3.00
CA CYS A 51 1.22 -7.64 3.18
C CYS A 51 0.57 -9.03 3.06
N ASP A 52 -0.39 -9.29 3.95
CA ASP A 52 -1.30 -10.42 3.82
C ASP A 52 -2.53 -10.07 2.95
N GLU A 53 -3.49 -10.98 2.87
CA GLU A 53 -4.68 -10.80 2.02
C GLU A 53 -5.61 -9.69 2.55
N GLU A 54 -5.74 -9.56 3.87
CA GLU A 54 -6.57 -8.52 4.49
C GLU A 54 -5.95 -7.14 4.27
N ASP A 55 -4.62 -7.04 4.39
CA ASP A 55 -3.89 -5.82 4.06
C ASP A 55 -4.10 -5.43 2.60
N TRP A 56 -4.05 -6.41 1.70
CA TRP A 56 -4.26 -6.18 0.27
C TRP A 56 -5.66 -5.64 -0.01
N GLN A 57 -6.70 -6.22 0.58
CA GLN A 57 -8.07 -5.72 0.45
C GLN A 57 -8.22 -4.27 0.93
N HIS A 58 -7.55 -3.91 2.03
CA HIS A 58 -7.54 -2.54 2.51
C HIS A 58 -6.79 -1.58 1.57
N ILE A 59 -5.67 -2.01 1.00
CA ILE A 59 -4.92 -1.25 -0.01
C ILE A 59 -5.80 -1.01 -1.24
N GLU A 60 -6.43 -2.06 -1.77
CA GLU A 60 -7.34 -1.96 -2.92
C GLU A 60 -8.49 -1.00 -2.65
N SER A 61 -9.16 -1.14 -1.50
CA SER A 61 -10.27 -0.26 -1.12
C SER A 61 -9.85 1.21 -1.05
N VAL A 62 -8.66 1.49 -0.50
CA VAL A 62 -8.12 2.86 -0.43
C VAL A 62 -7.76 3.38 -1.81
N VAL A 63 -7.18 2.55 -2.67
CA VAL A 63 -6.81 2.94 -4.04
C VAL A 63 -8.06 3.22 -4.86
N GLU A 64 -9.06 2.34 -4.82
CA GLU A 64 -10.33 2.54 -5.51
C GLU A 64 -11.00 3.85 -5.06
N LYS A 65 -11.01 4.11 -3.75
CA LYS A 65 -11.55 5.35 -3.18
C LYS A 65 -10.82 6.60 -3.67
N LEU A 66 -9.50 6.57 -3.79
CA LEU A 66 -8.69 7.75 -4.11
C LEU A 66 -8.52 7.97 -5.62
N TYR A 67 -8.52 6.91 -6.42
CA TYR A 67 -8.12 6.93 -7.83
C TYR A 67 -9.20 6.40 -8.78
N GLN A 68 -10.31 5.86 -8.25
CA GLN A 68 -11.40 5.28 -9.05
C GLN A 68 -10.93 4.20 -10.02
N CYS A 69 -9.89 3.45 -9.63
CA CYS A 69 -9.33 2.35 -10.41
C CYS A 69 -8.99 1.15 -9.51
N ALA A 70 -8.94 -0.04 -10.12
CA ALA A 70 -8.45 -1.25 -9.47
C ALA A 70 -6.97 -1.50 -9.80
N LEU A 71 -6.23 -2.03 -8.83
CA LEU A 71 -4.87 -2.55 -9.04
C LEU A 71 -4.97 -4.06 -9.22
N SER A 72 -4.32 -4.63 -10.24
CA SER A 72 -4.26 -6.09 -10.38
C SER A 72 -3.06 -6.64 -9.61
N LYS A 73 -3.20 -7.75 -8.89
CA LYS A 73 -2.07 -8.43 -8.23
C LYS A 73 -0.95 -8.79 -9.23
N GLU A 74 -1.28 -8.98 -10.51
CA GLU A 74 -0.31 -9.24 -11.58
C GLU A 74 0.67 -8.06 -11.78
N ASP A 75 0.26 -6.84 -11.42
CA ASP A 75 1.09 -5.64 -11.53
C ASP A 75 2.28 -5.61 -10.55
N PHE A 76 2.32 -6.55 -9.61
CA PHE A 76 3.31 -6.63 -8.54
C PHE A 76 4.16 -7.92 -8.59
N LEU A 77 3.88 -8.79 -9.57
CA LEU A 77 4.58 -10.06 -9.80
C LEU A 77 5.69 -9.97 -10.85
N MET A 78 5.79 -8.86 -11.58
CA MET A 78 6.94 -8.54 -12.43
C MET A 78 8.07 -7.86 -11.63
#